data_AF-G9NWS1-F1
#
_entry.id   AF-G9NWS1-F1
#
_cell.length_a   1.000
_cell.length_b   1.000
_cell.length_c   1.000
_cell.angle_alpha   90.00
_cell.angle_beta   90.00
_cell.angle_gamma   90.00
#
_symmetry.space_group_name_H-M   'P 1'
#
loop_
_entity.id
_entity.type
_entity.pdbx_description
1 polymer ?
#
loop_
_entity_poly.entity_id
_entity_poly.type
_entity_poly.pdbx_seq_one_letter_code
_entity_poly.pdbx_strand_id
1 'polypeptide(L)'
;VYGLEAPIEGYGVIELQWEVETTPGGPTVLVNGTIEQVYDKLTKINPNFTTEYPLQSRHRGASGAREKRYTVESYFCWSRWPYTSLFTIEDGISYLRGVRGQPTNGPGPGNCGRVSCSYQSAIWWCNDNSGSKTLQDFGDIADGAEVITDNCQATVVVAGIPEVVTAGQVFYTDAWNVIVRKDTDNC
;
A
#
# COMPACT_ATOMS: atom_id res chain seq x y z
N VAL A 1 -13.55 16.55 14.36
CA VAL A 1 -12.67 15.45 13.94
C VAL A 1 -13.08 15.12 12.52
N TYR A 2 -12.31 15.53 11.52
CA TYR A 2 -12.60 15.18 10.13
C TYR A 2 -12.21 13.71 9.94
N GLY A 3 -13.12 12.90 9.39
CA GLY A 3 -12.85 11.50 9.08
C GLY A 3 -11.89 11.38 7.91
N LEU A 4 -11.26 10.21 7.76
CA LEU A 4 -10.41 9.93 6.60
C LEU A 4 -11.22 10.05 5.30
N GLU A 5 -10.74 10.82 4.33
CA GLU A 5 -11.39 11.03 3.04
C GLU A 5 -10.76 10.18 1.92
N ALA A 6 -11.56 9.77 0.94
CA ALA A 6 -11.10 8.93 -0.16
C ALA A 6 -10.18 9.74 -1.08
N PRO A 7 -9.21 9.09 -1.74
CA PRO A 7 -8.36 9.79 -2.69
C PRO A 7 -9.15 10.28 -3.91
N ILE A 8 -10.27 9.64 -4.26
CA ILE A 8 -11.10 10.02 -5.41
C ILE A 8 -12.42 10.59 -4.90
N GLU A 9 -12.81 11.75 -5.42
CA GLU A 9 -14.11 12.37 -5.10
C GLU A 9 -15.26 11.43 -5.47
N GLY A 10 -16.23 11.28 -4.55
CA GLY A 10 -17.37 10.38 -4.73
C GLY A 10 -17.08 8.91 -4.36
N TYR A 11 -15.85 8.55 -4.05
CA TYR A 11 -15.52 7.21 -3.55
C TYR A 11 -15.78 7.10 -2.05
N GLY A 12 -16.13 5.89 -1.61
CA GLY A 12 -16.17 5.52 -0.20
C GLY A 12 -14.76 5.31 0.38
N VAL A 13 -14.66 5.47 1.70
CA VAL A 13 -13.49 5.06 2.48
C VAL A 13 -13.89 3.94 3.41
N ILE A 14 -13.09 2.89 3.44
CA ILE A 14 -13.17 1.87 4.48
C ILE A 14 -11.86 1.79 5.26
N GLU A 15 -11.97 1.54 6.55
CA GLU A 15 -10.86 1.01 7.32
C GLU A 15 -10.69 -0.46 6.91
N LEU A 16 -9.56 -0.78 6.30
CA LEU A 16 -9.29 -2.16 5.89
C LEU A 16 -9.08 -3.03 7.14
N GLN A 17 -9.71 -4.19 7.10
CA GLN A 17 -9.48 -5.24 8.08
C GLN A 17 -8.48 -6.23 7.50
N TRP A 18 -7.55 -6.63 8.34
CA TRP A 18 -6.39 -7.42 7.95
C TRP A 18 -6.43 -8.73 8.71
N GLU A 19 -6.64 -9.83 7.99
CA GLU A 19 -6.44 -11.16 8.54
C GLU A 19 -4.96 -11.50 8.42
N VAL A 20 -4.20 -11.46 9.51
CA VAL A 20 -2.73 -11.60 9.49
C VAL A 20 -2.23 -12.72 10.39
N GLU A 21 -1.17 -13.40 9.94
CA GLU A 21 -0.48 -14.40 10.77
C GLU A 21 0.40 -13.71 11.82
N THR A 22 0.31 -14.15 13.08
CA THR A 22 1.21 -13.63 14.16
C THR A 22 2.50 -14.43 14.30
N THR A 23 2.51 -15.67 13.82
CA THR A 23 3.62 -16.64 13.86
C THR A 23 3.55 -17.53 12.61
N PRO A 24 4.68 -18.02 12.07
CA PRO A 24 4.69 -18.87 10.87
C PRO A 24 3.74 -20.06 10.95
N GLY A 25 2.72 -20.08 10.07
CA GLY A 25 1.72 -21.17 10.00
C GLY A 25 0.77 -21.25 11.20
N GLY A 26 0.73 -20.19 12.04
CA GLY A 26 -0.16 -20.08 13.20
C GLY A 26 -1.56 -19.57 12.85
N PRO A 27 -2.42 -19.35 13.86
CA PRO A 27 -3.73 -18.75 13.65
C PRO A 27 -3.59 -17.30 13.16
N THR A 28 -4.56 -16.86 12.36
CA THR A 28 -4.68 -15.48 11.92
C THR A 28 -5.43 -14.64 12.95
N VAL A 29 -5.09 -13.36 13.03
CA VAL A 29 -5.83 -12.36 13.83
C VAL A 29 -6.36 -11.27 12.92
N LEU A 30 -7.54 -10.74 13.26
CA LEU A 30 -8.08 -9.57 12.60
C LEU A 30 -7.51 -8.30 13.26
N VAL A 31 -6.79 -7.50 12.50
CA VAL A 31 -6.32 -6.18 12.92
C VAL A 31 -6.80 -5.12 11.93
N ASN A 32 -6.96 -3.90 12.41
CA ASN A 32 -7.29 -2.74 11.58
C ASN A 32 -6.15 -1.71 11.66
N GLY A 33 -6.12 -0.80 10.68
CA GLY A 33 -5.20 0.33 10.62
C GLY A 33 -4.38 0.37 9.33
N THR A 34 -3.28 1.10 9.29
CA THR A 34 -2.30 1.04 8.19
C THR A 34 -1.36 -0.15 8.39
N ILE A 35 -0.61 -0.53 7.36
CA ILE A 35 0.35 -1.63 7.46
C ILE A 35 1.43 -1.39 8.51
N GLU A 36 1.85 -0.14 8.72
CA GLU A 36 2.79 0.24 9.77
C GLU A 36 2.17 -0.02 11.16
N GLN A 37 0.90 0.39 11.36
CA GLN A 37 0.18 0.14 12.61
C GLN A 37 -0.05 -1.35 12.86
N VAL A 38 -0.28 -2.12 11.80
CA VAL A 38 -0.39 -3.58 11.87
C VAL A 38 0.94 -4.19 12.27
N TYR A 39 2.04 -3.80 11.62
CA TYR A 39 3.38 -4.29 11.94
C TYR A 39 3.76 -3.97 13.39
N ASP A 40 3.46 -2.77 13.87
CA ASP A 40 3.66 -2.37 15.27
C ASP A 40 2.85 -3.20 16.26
N LYS A 41 1.62 -3.60 15.90
CA LYS A 41 0.80 -4.51 16.73
C LYS A 41 1.39 -5.92 16.72
N LEU A 42 1.81 -6.42 15.57
CA LEU A 42 2.37 -7.77 15.41
C LEU A 42 3.68 -7.95 16.19
N THR A 43 4.57 -6.97 16.15
CA THR A 43 5.83 -6.99 16.91
C THR A 43 5.63 -6.93 18.42
N LYS A 44 4.54 -6.31 18.90
CA LYS A 44 4.15 -6.34 20.32
C LYS A 44 3.58 -7.69 20.75
N ILE A 45 2.86 -8.37 19.86
CA ILE A 45 2.28 -9.70 20.11
C ILE A 45 3.36 -10.77 20.08
N ASN A 46 4.25 -10.72 19.09
CA ASN A 46 5.35 -11.65 18.89
C ASN A 46 6.67 -10.87 18.79
N PRO A 47 7.49 -10.82 19.85
CA PRO A 47 8.80 -10.16 19.81
C PRO A 47 9.77 -10.72 18.76
N ASN A 48 9.57 -11.96 18.29
CA ASN A 48 10.38 -12.57 17.24
C ASN A 48 9.86 -12.26 15.82
N PHE A 49 8.74 -11.54 15.69
CA PHE A 49 8.08 -11.30 14.40
C PHE A 49 9.03 -10.71 13.35
N THR A 50 9.89 -9.77 13.72
CA THR A 50 10.87 -9.15 12.80
C THR A 50 11.94 -10.13 12.32
N THR A 51 12.25 -11.15 13.11
CA THR A 51 13.21 -12.21 12.73
C THR A 51 12.56 -13.30 11.89
N GLU A 52 11.28 -13.60 12.13
CA GLU A 52 10.49 -14.58 11.39
C GLU A 52 9.97 -14.03 10.06
N TYR A 53 9.67 -12.74 10.01
CA TYR A 53 9.17 -11.98 8.87
C TYR A 53 10.03 -10.72 8.63
N PRO A 54 11.29 -10.89 8.18
CA PRO A 54 12.18 -9.78 7.94
C PRO A 54 11.65 -8.90 6.80
N LEU A 55 11.63 -7.59 7.03
CA LEU A 55 11.34 -6.62 5.97
C LEU A 55 12.40 -6.76 4.88
N GLN A 56 11.96 -6.86 3.64
CA GLN A 56 12.87 -6.87 2.51
C GLN A 56 13.52 -5.49 2.38
N SER A 57 14.85 -5.46 2.23
CA SER A 57 15.58 -4.20 2.14
C SER A 57 15.16 -3.40 0.91
N ARG A 58 15.27 -2.07 0.99
CA ARG A 58 15.10 -1.12 -0.12
C ARG A 58 15.98 -1.39 -1.35
N HIS A 59 16.93 -2.32 -1.28
CA HIS A 59 17.74 -2.67 -2.42
C HIS A 59 16.91 -3.44 -3.44
N ARG A 60 16.86 -2.91 -4.68
CA ARG A 60 16.37 -3.54 -5.92
C ARG A 60 17.18 -4.81 -6.29
N GLY A 61 17.38 -5.71 -5.35
CA GLY A 61 18.16 -6.93 -5.49
C GLY A 61 17.28 -8.13 -5.23
N ALA A 62 16.83 -8.78 -6.31
CA ALA A 62 16.31 -10.15 -6.38
C ALA A 62 15.70 -10.72 -5.09
N SER A 63 14.72 -10.04 -4.51
CA SER A 63 13.70 -10.74 -3.74
C SER A 63 13.04 -11.71 -4.72
N GLY A 64 13.10 -13.02 -4.42
CA GLY A 64 12.70 -14.08 -5.35
C GLY A 64 11.46 -13.68 -6.13
N ALA A 65 11.61 -13.53 -7.45
CA ALA A 65 10.61 -12.90 -8.30
C ALA A 65 9.28 -13.62 -8.09
N ARG A 66 8.36 -12.96 -7.37
CA ARG A 66 7.01 -13.47 -7.25
C ARG A 66 6.37 -13.36 -8.63
N GLU A 67 5.74 -14.44 -9.07
CA GLU A 67 4.95 -14.39 -10.28
C GLU A 67 3.83 -13.35 -10.10
N LYS A 68 3.83 -12.33 -10.97
CA LYS A 68 2.80 -11.27 -10.94
C LYS A 68 1.44 -11.91 -11.23
N ARG A 69 0.55 -11.88 -10.26
CA ARG A 69 -0.76 -12.57 -10.32
C ARG A 69 -1.85 -11.76 -11.02
N TYR A 70 -1.64 -10.45 -11.18
CA TYR A 70 -2.61 -9.54 -11.78
C TYR A 70 -2.02 -8.81 -12.99
N THR A 71 -2.86 -8.63 -14.01
CA THR A 71 -2.48 -7.95 -15.25
C THR A 71 -2.72 -6.46 -15.13
N VAL A 72 -1.65 -5.67 -15.24
CA VAL A 72 -1.74 -4.20 -15.34
C VAL A 72 -2.45 -3.84 -16.64
N GLU A 73 -3.53 -3.08 -16.54
CA GLU A 73 -4.28 -2.54 -17.68
C GLU A 73 -3.63 -1.23 -18.15
N SER A 74 -3.40 -0.31 -17.22
CA SER A 74 -2.80 0.99 -17.50
C SER A 74 -2.22 1.60 -16.22
N TYR A 75 -1.34 2.59 -16.38
CA TYR A 75 -0.93 3.47 -15.28
C TYR A 75 -0.75 4.88 -15.81
N PHE A 76 -0.84 5.86 -14.92
CA PHE A 76 -0.41 7.22 -15.22
C PHE A 76 0.40 7.78 -14.05
N CYS A 77 1.46 8.48 -14.41
CA CYS A 77 2.26 9.26 -13.48
C CYS A 77 1.67 10.66 -13.36
N TRP A 78 1.92 11.33 -12.24
CA TRP A 78 1.83 12.80 -12.15
C TRP A 78 0.56 13.39 -12.76
N SER A 79 -0.50 13.49 -11.99
CA SER A 79 -1.78 14.00 -12.50
C SER A 79 -2.47 14.76 -11.38
N ARG A 80 -3.70 14.36 -11.03
CA ARG A 80 -4.42 14.85 -9.85
C ARG A 80 -3.76 14.52 -8.51
N TRP A 81 -2.72 13.67 -8.52
CA TRP A 81 -2.05 13.18 -7.32
C TRP A 81 -0.88 14.09 -6.92
N PRO A 82 -0.94 14.74 -5.75
CA PRO A 82 0.22 15.48 -5.24
C PRO A 82 1.37 14.51 -4.95
N TYR A 83 2.58 14.91 -5.32
CA TYR A 83 3.78 14.08 -5.18
C TYR A 83 4.15 13.85 -3.71
N THR A 84 4.79 12.73 -3.43
CA THR A 84 5.29 12.36 -2.12
C THR A 84 6.69 11.75 -2.16
N SER A 85 7.32 11.53 -1.01
CA SER A 85 8.66 10.92 -0.90
C SER A 85 8.67 9.50 -1.50
N LEU A 86 9.53 9.27 -2.50
CA LEU A 86 9.71 7.93 -3.09
C LEU A 86 10.18 6.93 -2.04
N PHE A 87 11.15 7.33 -1.23
CA PHE A 87 11.74 6.49 -0.20
C PHE A 87 10.73 6.04 0.86
N THR A 88 9.78 6.90 1.21
CA THR A 88 8.76 6.57 2.20
C THR A 88 7.73 5.57 1.63
N ILE A 89 7.43 5.67 0.34
CA ILE A 89 6.59 4.69 -0.36
C ILE A 89 7.30 3.33 -0.49
N GLU A 90 8.61 3.32 -0.76
CA GLU A 90 9.41 2.09 -0.74
C GLU A 90 9.38 1.39 0.63
N ASP A 91 9.40 2.15 1.73
CA ASP A 91 9.22 1.57 3.07
C ASP A 91 7.83 0.93 3.23
N GLY A 92 6.78 1.63 2.79
CA GLY A 92 5.42 1.09 2.78
C GLY A 92 5.29 -0.20 1.96
N ILE A 93 5.95 -0.27 0.79
CA ILE A 93 6.07 -1.48 -0.04
C ILE A 93 6.74 -2.61 0.75
N SER A 94 7.85 -2.33 1.44
CA SER A 94 8.54 -3.32 2.28
C SER A 94 7.67 -3.84 3.42
N TYR A 95 6.91 -2.97 4.11
CA TYR A 95 5.97 -3.39 5.16
C TYR A 95 4.86 -4.29 4.59
N LEU A 96 4.26 -3.91 3.45
CA LEU A 96 3.24 -4.73 2.77
C LEU A 96 3.78 -6.12 2.42
N ARG A 97 5.02 -6.21 1.92
CA ARG A 97 5.66 -7.49 1.60
C ARG A 97 6.04 -8.31 2.84
N GLY A 98 6.22 -7.65 3.99
CA GLY A 98 6.63 -8.27 5.26
C GLY A 98 5.47 -8.88 6.06
N VAL A 99 4.22 -8.58 5.72
CA VAL A 99 3.05 -9.12 6.43
C VAL A 99 2.38 -10.19 5.57
N ARG A 100 2.00 -11.31 6.21
CA ARG A 100 1.18 -12.36 5.58
C ARG A 100 -0.29 -12.16 5.93
N GLY A 101 -1.16 -12.50 4.99
CA GLY A 101 -2.60 -12.32 5.16
C GLY A 101 -3.29 -11.91 3.88
N GLN A 102 -4.63 -11.93 3.89
CA GLN A 102 -5.47 -11.61 2.73
C GLN A 102 -6.27 -10.32 2.99
N PRO A 103 -5.97 -9.21 2.29
CA PRO A 103 -6.76 -8.00 2.43
C PRO A 103 -8.07 -8.10 1.63
N THR A 104 -9.17 -7.58 2.19
CA THR A 104 -10.48 -7.50 1.53
C THR A 104 -10.99 -6.07 1.51
N ASN A 105 -11.52 -5.62 0.36
CA ASN A 105 -12.11 -4.30 0.17
C ASN A 105 -13.45 -4.39 -0.56
N GLY A 106 -14.44 -3.64 -0.11
CA GLY A 106 -15.71 -3.45 -0.78
C GLY A 106 -16.92 -3.98 -0.02
N PRO A 107 -18.10 -3.99 -0.65
CA PRO A 107 -18.31 -3.83 -2.09
C PRO A 107 -18.00 -2.41 -2.61
N GLY A 108 -17.65 -2.32 -3.89
CA GLY A 108 -17.64 -1.06 -4.66
C GLY A 108 -18.93 -0.90 -5.49
N PRO A 109 -18.92 -0.15 -6.61
CA PRO A 109 -17.75 0.50 -7.20
C PRO A 109 -17.30 1.71 -6.39
N GLY A 110 -16.00 1.98 -6.45
CA GLY A 110 -15.41 3.18 -5.90
C GLY A 110 -15.23 3.16 -4.38
N ASN A 111 -14.62 2.10 -3.84
CA ASN A 111 -14.33 2.00 -2.41
C ASN A 111 -12.82 1.87 -2.18
N CYS A 112 -12.22 2.77 -1.41
CA CYS A 112 -10.79 2.81 -1.17
C CYS A 112 -10.44 2.55 0.31
N GLY A 113 -9.32 1.89 0.53
CA GLY A 113 -8.69 1.79 1.84
C GLY A 113 -7.26 2.31 1.79
N ARG A 114 -6.88 3.09 2.81
CA ARG A 114 -5.49 3.56 2.99
C ARG A 114 -4.66 2.45 3.60
N VAL A 115 -3.82 1.80 2.78
CA VAL A 115 -3.10 0.59 3.20
C VAL A 115 -1.78 0.91 3.89
N SER A 116 -1.17 2.05 3.57
CA SER A 116 0.09 2.53 4.16
C SER A 116 0.03 4.05 4.19
N CYS A 117 0.55 4.65 5.25
CA CYS A 117 0.57 6.10 5.44
C CYS A 117 1.58 6.46 6.52
N SER A 118 2.67 7.11 6.10
CA SER A 118 3.72 7.62 6.98
C SER A 118 4.36 8.85 6.36
N TYR A 119 4.77 9.82 7.17
CA TYR A 119 5.42 11.07 6.72
C TYR A 119 4.69 11.71 5.51
N GLN A 120 3.37 11.81 5.60
CA GLN A 120 2.49 12.31 4.53
C GLN A 120 2.53 11.55 3.20
N SER A 121 3.08 10.33 3.17
CA SER A 121 3.17 9.48 1.98
C SER A 121 2.22 8.31 2.15
N ALA A 122 1.24 8.19 1.25
CA ALA A 122 0.23 7.14 1.35
C ALA A 122 0.16 6.25 0.11
N ILE A 123 -0.09 4.97 0.38
CA ILE A 123 -0.51 3.98 -0.62
C ILE A 123 -1.99 3.70 -0.34
N TRP A 124 -2.80 3.77 -1.39
CA TRP A 124 -4.22 3.48 -1.35
C TRP A 124 -4.53 2.30 -2.26
N TRP A 125 -5.44 1.43 -1.80
CA TRP A 125 -6.01 0.36 -2.60
C TRP A 125 -7.50 0.62 -2.80
N CYS A 126 -7.92 0.68 -4.06
CA CYS A 126 -9.31 0.94 -4.42
C CYS A 126 -9.91 -0.23 -5.18
N ASN A 127 -11.15 -0.58 -4.84
CA ASN A 127 -11.95 -1.58 -5.51
C ASN A 127 -13.07 -0.90 -6.31
N ASP A 128 -13.00 -1.06 -7.64
CA ASP A 128 -14.00 -0.54 -8.57
C ASP A 128 -14.99 -1.63 -9.02
N ASN A 129 -14.87 -2.87 -8.51
CA ASN A 129 -15.87 -3.91 -8.71
C ASN A 129 -17.14 -3.61 -7.91
N SER A 130 -18.29 -4.05 -8.41
CA SER A 130 -19.57 -4.02 -7.67
C SER A 130 -19.63 -5.00 -6.49
N GLY A 131 -18.70 -5.96 -6.42
CA GLY A 131 -18.59 -6.93 -5.33
C GLY A 131 -17.36 -6.67 -4.45
N SER A 132 -17.34 -7.29 -3.27
CA SER A 132 -16.13 -7.31 -2.44
C SER A 132 -15.00 -8.02 -3.18
N LYS A 133 -13.78 -7.51 -2.98
CA LYS A 133 -12.58 -8.05 -3.58
C LYS A 133 -11.60 -8.44 -2.49
N THR A 134 -11.17 -9.70 -2.52
CA THR A 134 -10.10 -10.23 -1.67
C THR A 134 -8.88 -10.49 -2.54
N LEU A 135 -7.74 -9.92 -2.16
CA LEU A 135 -6.46 -10.25 -2.80
C LEU A 135 -5.83 -11.42 -2.05
N GLN A 136 -5.02 -12.19 -2.76
CA GLN A 136 -4.32 -13.34 -2.18
C GLN A 136 -3.31 -12.92 -1.11
N ASP A 137 -2.67 -11.75 -1.26
CA ASP A 137 -1.87 -11.15 -0.18
C ASP A 137 -1.60 -9.65 -0.39
N PHE A 138 -0.95 -9.04 0.61
CA PHE A 138 -0.54 -7.63 0.61
C PHE A 138 0.50 -7.27 -0.45
N GLY A 139 1.30 -8.24 -0.88
CA GLY A 139 2.28 -8.04 -1.93
C GLY A 139 1.65 -7.66 -3.27
N ASP A 140 0.36 -7.96 -3.48
CA ASP A 140 -0.33 -7.54 -4.71
C ASP A 140 -0.51 -6.01 -4.76
N ILE A 141 -0.79 -5.41 -3.61
CA ILE A 141 -0.89 -3.95 -3.48
C ILE A 141 0.51 -3.33 -3.57
N ALA A 142 1.50 -3.99 -2.97
CA ALA A 142 2.91 -3.59 -3.04
C ALA A 142 3.43 -3.58 -4.49
N ASP A 143 3.08 -4.58 -5.30
CA ASP A 143 3.45 -4.66 -6.71
C ASP A 143 2.83 -3.51 -7.52
N GLY A 144 1.62 -3.07 -7.18
CA GLY A 144 1.00 -1.89 -7.80
C GLY A 144 1.70 -0.59 -7.42
N ALA A 145 2.06 -0.43 -6.14
CA ALA A 145 2.87 0.71 -5.71
C ALA A 145 4.27 0.71 -6.35
N GLU A 146 4.88 -0.47 -6.53
CA GLU A 146 6.18 -0.64 -7.19
C GLU A 146 6.14 -0.24 -8.66
N VAL A 147 5.05 -0.57 -9.38
CA VAL A 147 4.83 -0.05 -10.76
C VAL A 147 4.91 1.48 -10.77
N ILE A 148 4.33 2.15 -9.78
CA ILE A 148 4.36 3.62 -9.71
C ILE A 148 5.76 4.11 -9.33
N THR A 149 6.45 3.53 -8.33
CA THR A 149 7.79 4.00 -7.95
C THR A 149 8.84 3.78 -9.05
N ASP A 150 8.70 2.71 -9.84
CA ASP A 150 9.63 2.40 -10.93
C ASP A 150 9.44 3.28 -12.16
N ASN A 151 8.20 3.67 -12.46
CA ASN A 151 7.86 4.39 -13.69
C ASN A 151 7.57 5.89 -13.47
N CYS A 152 7.22 6.29 -12.25
CA CYS A 152 6.74 7.62 -11.91
C CYS A 152 7.62 8.28 -10.83
N GLN A 153 8.91 8.48 -11.13
CA GLN A 153 9.86 9.15 -10.25
C GLN A 153 10.39 10.45 -10.87
N ALA A 154 10.61 11.45 -10.03
CA ALA A 154 11.18 12.74 -10.43
C ALA A 154 12.05 13.29 -9.30
N THR A 155 13.02 14.13 -9.66
CA THR A 155 13.82 14.88 -8.68
C THR A 155 13.28 16.30 -8.57
N VAL A 156 12.94 16.72 -7.36
CA VAL A 156 12.53 18.09 -7.03
C VAL A 156 13.52 18.70 -6.06
N VAL A 157 13.50 20.03 -5.90
CA VAL A 157 14.32 20.73 -4.91
C VAL A 157 13.40 21.28 -3.83
N VAL A 158 13.57 20.79 -2.60
CA VAL A 158 12.84 21.25 -1.42
C VAL A 158 13.85 21.89 -0.47
N ALA A 159 13.64 23.17 -0.16
CA ALA A 159 14.55 23.94 0.71
C ALA A 159 16.04 23.87 0.29
N GLY A 160 16.32 23.77 -1.02
CA GLY A 160 17.69 23.67 -1.56
C GLY A 160 18.28 22.27 -1.56
N ILE A 161 17.54 21.26 -1.13
CA ILE A 161 17.95 19.86 -1.08
C ILE A 161 17.23 19.08 -2.20
N PRO A 162 17.96 18.33 -3.05
CA PRO A 162 17.34 17.43 -4.02
C PRO A 162 16.61 16.29 -3.31
N GLU A 163 15.32 16.12 -3.62
CA GLU A 163 14.49 15.02 -3.13
C GLU A 163 13.96 14.20 -4.31
N VAL A 164 13.90 12.88 -4.15
CA VAL A 164 13.27 11.98 -5.12
C VAL A 164 11.84 11.75 -4.70
N VAL A 165 10.92 12.10 -5.59
CA VAL A 165 9.48 12.04 -5.33
C VAL A 165 8.80 11.08 -6.30
N THR A 166 7.61 10.62 -5.92
CA THR A 166 6.73 9.76 -6.72
C THR A 166 5.26 10.14 -6.54
N ALA A 167 4.44 9.92 -7.57
CA ALA A 167 2.98 9.87 -7.48
C ALA A 167 2.39 9.31 -8.78
N GLY A 168 1.27 8.61 -8.64
CA GLY A 168 0.61 7.98 -9.77
C GLY A 168 -0.51 7.06 -9.34
N GLN A 169 -1.10 6.40 -10.33
CA GLN A 169 -2.13 5.40 -10.16
C GLN A 169 -1.96 4.31 -11.21
N VAL A 170 -2.13 3.05 -10.80
CA VAL A 170 -2.10 1.87 -11.67
C VAL A 170 -3.43 1.14 -11.58
N PHE A 171 -3.96 0.73 -12.72
CA PHE A 171 -5.21 0.00 -12.89
C PHE A 171 -4.94 -1.43 -13.34
N TYR A 172 -5.76 -2.36 -12.85
CA TYR A 172 -5.71 -3.76 -13.22
C TYR A 172 -7.00 -4.17 -13.95
N THR A 173 -6.87 -5.15 -14.84
CA THR A 173 -7.96 -5.61 -15.72
C THR A 173 -9.19 -6.14 -15.00
N ASP A 174 -9.06 -6.47 -13.72
CA ASP A 174 -10.13 -6.97 -12.83
C ASP A 174 -10.62 -5.90 -11.85
N ALA A 175 -10.67 -4.64 -12.34
CA ALA A 175 -11.37 -3.49 -11.77
C ALA A 175 -10.98 -3.15 -10.32
N TRP A 176 -9.67 -3.06 -10.07
CA TRP A 176 -9.12 -2.47 -8.86
C TRP A 176 -7.85 -1.70 -9.23
N ASN A 177 -7.43 -0.81 -8.35
CA ASN A 177 -6.32 0.08 -8.61
C ASN A 177 -5.53 0.43 -7.35
N VAL A 178 -4.29 0.88 -7.54
CA VAL A 178 -3.42 1.39 -6.48
C VAL A 178 -3.08 2.84 -6.77
N ILE A 179 -3.15 3.70 -5.76
CA ILE A 179 -2.79 5.12 -5.85
C ILE A 179 -1.65 5.39 -4.89
N VAL A 180 -0.62 6.08 -5.37
CA VAL A 180 0.45 6.64 -4.56
C VAL A 180 0.36 8.16 -4.63
N ARG A 181 0.21 8.79 -3.47
CA ARG A 181 0.06 10.25 -3.36
C ARG A 181 0.53 10.75 -2.00
N LYS A 182 0.76 12.06 -1.92
CA LYS A 182 0.81 12.75 -0.64
C LYS A 182 -0.56 12.80 0.00
N ASP A 183 -0.59 12.51 1.29
CA ASP A 183 -1.78 12.50 2.14
C ASP A 183 -1.51 13.30 3.42
N THR A 184 -2.39 14.21 3.77
CA THR A 184 -2.24 15.11 4.94
C THR A 184 -3.16 14.72 6.09
N ASP A 185 -3.99 13.69 5.93
CA ASP A 185 -5.02 13.33 6.90
C ASP A 185 -4.47 12.34 7.94
N ASN A 186 -3.69 12.86 8.89
CA ASN A 186 -3.09 12.10 9.99
C ASN A 186 -2.28 10.87 9.52
N CYS A 187 -1.43 11.08 8.52
CA CYS A 187 -0.10 10.47 8.52
C CYS A 187 0.79 11.23 9.53
#